data_AF-A0A7C6SQJ7-F1
#
_entry.id   AF-A0A7C6SQJ7-F1
#
_cell.length_a   1.000
_cell.length_b   1.000
_cell.length_c   1.000
_cell.angle_alpha   90.00
_cell.angle_beta   90.00
_cell.angle_gamma   90.00
#
_symmetry.space_group_name_H-M   'P 1'
#
loop_
_entity.id
_entity.type
_entity.pdbx_description
1 polymer ?
#
loop_
_entity_poly.entity_id
_entity_poly.type
_entity_poly.pdbx_seq_one_letter_code
_entity_poly.pdbx_strand_id
1 'polypeptide(L)'
;VMLYKNGELIDVQAPLPVQRPLQRAKLRLEMGWGNDEAPFRWEGSLHVKDGQLLNVHPYYRGRSVLSPTQRNISSADDVNKLDNRLAYNGQQAQFITETLRNVSTLHPLTNQYVFDVAGDENTQVTLTINGVTKQARLRDIVRCGWGGQVKPWHSQAWLMHTAVTALEFTFEHTWQDDKPQRDADCYHVECEQENGQWAFLSPVYAHA
;
A
#
# COMPACT_ATOMS: atom_id res chain seq x y z
N VAL A 1 -9.06 17.71 -6.90
CA VAL A 1 -10.06 17.76 -5.81
C VAL A 1 -11.08 18.81 -6.17
N MET A 2 -12.36 18.49 -6.06
CA MET A 2 -13.50 19.34 -6.41
C MET A 2 -14.39 19.47 -5.17
N LEU A 3 -14.73 20.70 -4.82
CA LEU A 3 -15.62 21.03 -3.69
C LEU A 3 -16.94 21.56 -4.24
N TYR A 4 -18.02 20.99 -3.75
CA TYR A 4 -19.38 21.35 -4.11
C TYR A 4 -20.12 21.91 -2.89
N LYS A 5 -20.93 22.94 -3.12
CA LYS A 5 -21.92 23.46 -2.18
C LYS A 5 -23.30 23.35 -2.82
N ASN A 6 -24.22 22.66 -2.16
CA ASN A 6 -25.60 22.46 -2.60
C ASN A 6 -25.73 21.87 -4.03
N GLY A 7 -24.74 21.09 -4.47
CA GLY A 7 -24.67 20.50 -5.82
C GLY A 7 -23.98 21.39 -6.87
N GLU A 8 -23.60 22.61 -6.52
CA GLU A 8 -22.85 23.51 -7.39
C GLU A 8 -21.36 23.42 -7.07
N LEU A 9 -20.53 23.31 -8.11
CA LEU A 9 -19.08 23.32 -7.98
C LEU A 9 -18.62 24.72 -7.58
N ILE A 10 -17.96 24.83 -6.42
CA ILE A 10 -17.51 26.13 -5.88
C ILE A 10 -16.00 26.28 -5.82
N ASP A 11 -15.24 25.17 -5.86
CA ASP A 11 -13.79 25.21 -5.90
C ASP A 11 -13.18 23.96 -6.55
N VAL A 12 -12.04 24.14 -7.21
CA VAL A 12 -11.26 23.06 -7.85
C VAL A 12 -9.78 23.27 -7.52
N GLN A 13 -9.20 22.28 -6.87
CA GLN A 13 -7.79 22.26 -6.52
C GLN A 13 -7.07 21.11 -7.21
N ALA A 14 -6.00 21.42 -7.91
CA ALA A 14 -5.02 20.46 -8.38
C ALA A 14 -3.75 20.60 -7.51
N PRO A 15 -3.09 19.50 -7.12
CA PRO A 15 -1.80 19.61 -6.44
C PRO A 15 -0.80 20.32 -7.36
N LEU A 16 -0.31 21.49 -6.93
CA LEU A 16 0.83 22.13 -7.60
C LEU A 16 2.08 21.28 -7.37
N PRO A 17 3.02 21.20 -8.32
CA PRO A 17 4.31 20.53 -8.13
C PRO A 17 5.15 21.35 -7.14
N VAL A 18 4.88 21.18 -5.85
CA VAL A 18 5.66 21.78 -4.77
C VAL A 18 6.74 20.79 -4.37
N GLN A 19 8.01 21.16 -4.57
CA GLN A 19 9.11 20.43 -3.94
C GLN A 19 9.06 20.67 -2.43
N ARG A 20 8.63 19.66 -1.67
CA ARG A 20 8.83 19.62 -0.22
C ARG A 20 9.95 18.63 0.09
N PRO A 21 10.71 18.83 1.17
CA PRO A 21 11.69 17.85 1.62
C PRO A 21 10.97 16.51 1.87
N LEU A 22 11.68 15.40 1.59
CA LEU A 22 11.20 14.08 1.94
C LEU A 22 11.01 14.02 3.46
N GLN A 23 9.78 13.75 3.90
CA GLN A 23 9.43 13.63 5.31
C GLN A 23 8.69 12.32 5.61
N ARG A 24 8.08 11.73 4.59
CA ARG A 24 7.30 10.50 4.70
C ARG A 24 7.12 9.87 3.33
N ALA A 25 7.18 8.55 3.27
CA ALA A 25 6.89 7.78 2.07
C ALA A 25 6.23 6.44 2.40
N LYS A 26 5.46 5.93 1.44
CA LYS A 26 4.91 4.57 1.46
C LYS A 26 5.79 3.66 0.60
N LEU A 27 6.30 2.60 1.21
CA LEU A 27 7.15 1.60 0.59
C LEU A 27 6.32 0.35 0.36
N ARG A 28 6.13 -0.04 -0.91
CA ARG A 28 5.39 -1.26 -1.26
C ARG A 28 6.37 -2.39 -1.54
N LEU A 29 6.38 -3.40 -0.67
CA LEU A 29 7.03 -4.67 -0.92
C LEU A 29 6.02 -5.66 -1.49
N GLU A 30 6.38 -6.31 -2.59
CA GLU A 30 5.59 -7.36 -3.23
C GLU A 30 6.43 -8.63 -3.32
N MET A 31 5.79 -9.77 -3.02
CA MET A 31 6.41 -11.08 -3.05
C MET A 31 5.75 -11.94 -4.13
N GLY A 32 6.60 -12.47 -5.01
CA GLY A 32 6.24 -13.40 -6.06
C GLY A 32 5.91 -14.79 -5.53
N TRP A 33 5.76 -15.72 -6.46
CA TRP A 33 5.27 -17.07 -6.20
C TRP A 33 6.27 -18.13 -6.70
N GLY A 34 6.19 -19.33 -6.14
CA GLY A 34 6.96 -20.49 -6.60
C GLY A 34 6.20 -21.34 -7.62
N ASN A 35 6.94 -22.13 -8.40
CA ASN A 35 6.34 -23.11 -9.30
C ASN A 35 6.04 -24.44 -8.57
N ASP A 36 6.03 -24.48 -7.24
CA ASP A 36 5.75 -25.70 -6.48
C ASP A 36 4.25 -25.81 -6.19
N GLU A 37 3.75 -27.02 -5.90
CA GLU A 37 2.36 -27.20 -5.45
C GLU A 37 2.16 -26.71 -4.00
N ALA A 38 3.20 -26.84 -3.18
CA ALA A 38 3.20 -26.32 -1.83
C ALA A 38 3.33 -24.78 -1.84
N PRO A 39 2.68 -24.07 -0.89
CA PRO A 39 2.88 -22.64 -0.74
C PRO A 39 4.35 -22.32 -0.47
N PHE A 40 4.87 -21.27 -1.09
CA PHE A 40 6.17 -20.74 -0.76
C PHE A 40 6.06 -19.76 0.40
N ARG A 41 6.76 -20.06 1.49
CA ARG A 41 6.80 -19.26 2.71
C ARG A 41 7.83 -18.14 2.59
N TRP A 42 7.35 -16.92 2.74
CA TRP A 42 8.14 -15.71 2.90
C TRP A 42 8.24 -15.38 4.38
N GLU A 43 9.45 -15.19 4.87
CA GLU A 43 9.74 -14.71 6.21
C GLU A 43 10.65 -13.51 6.07
N GLY A 44 10.18 -12.37 6.57
CA GLY A 44 10.90 -11.12 6.39
C GLY A 44 10.74 -10.17 7.55
N SER A 45 11.65 -9.20 7.57
CA SER A 45 11.60 -8.06 8.45
C SER A 45 12.07 -6.81 7.71
N LEU A 46 11.47 -5.68 8.07
CA LEU A 46 11.89 -4.36 7.61
C LEU A 46 12.22 -3.52 8.83
N HIS A 47 13.43 -2.95 8.84
CA HIS A 47 13.89 -2.06 9.89
C HIS A 47 14.13 -0.66 9.33
N VAL A 48 13.71 0.35 10.10
CA VAL A 48 13.90 1.77 9.82
C VAL A 48 14.83 2.34 10.88
N LYS A 49 15.91 2.98 10.43
CA LYS A 49 16.86 3.73 11.25
C LYS A 49 16.84 5.21 10.85
N ASP A 50 16.95 6.09 11.85
CA ASP A 50 16.88 7.55 11.67
C ASP A 50 15.56 7.98 11.01
N GLY A 51 14.47 7.35 11.45
CA GLY A 51 13.10 7.54 11.00
C GLY A 51 12.14 6.70 11.84
N GLN A 52 10.88 6.62 11.45
CA GLN A 52 9.85 5.88 12.17
C GLN A 52 8.91 5.14 11.22
N LEU A 53 8.62 3.89 11.55
CA LEU A 53 7.54 3.12 10.93
C LEU A 53 6.22 3.51 11.58
N LEU A 54 5.34 4.16 10.83
CA LEU A 54 4.05 4.66 11.30
C LEU A 54 2.97 3.57 11.25
N ASN A 55 2.97 2.78 10.18
CA ASN A 55 1.98 1.74 9.95
C ASN A 55 2.49 0.69 8.96
N VAL A 56 1.90 -0.50 8.99
CA VAL A 56 2.11 -1.56 8.01
C VAL A 56 0.78 -2.17 7.59
N HIS A 57 0.47 -2.08 6.30
CA HIS A 57 -0.74 -2.66 5.72
C HIS A 57 -0.41 -3.90 4.90
N PRO A 58 -0.93 -5.09 5.27
CA PRO A 58 -0.83 -6.27 4.44
C PRO A 58 -1.92 -6.31 3.36
N TYR A 59 -1.55 -6.86 2.19
CA TYR A 59 -2.47 -7.21 1.11
C TYR A 59 -2.25 -8.68 0.76
N TYR A 60 -3.05 -9.55 1.34
CA TYR A 60 -2.96 -10.99 1.15
C TYR A 60 -3.85 -11.46 0.00
N ARG A 61 -3.37 -12.47 -0.72
CA ARG A 61 -4.13 -13.25 -1.69
C ARG A 61 -4.32 -14.66 -1.16
N GLY A 62 -5.56 -15.14 -1.22
CA GLY A 62 -5.90 -16.53 -0.94
C GLY A 62 -5.62 -17.45 -2.13
N ARG A 63 -5.95 -18.73 -1.96
CA ARG A 63 -6.01 -19.70 -3.05
C ARG A 63 -7.10 -19.31 -4.04
N SER A 64 -6.76 -19.33 -5.34
CA SER A 64 -7.73 -19.20 -6.41
C SER A 64 -8.44 -20.54 -6.64
N VAL A 65 -9.45 -20.85 -5.81
CA VAL A 65 -10.30 -22.04 -5.95
C VAL A 65 -11.71 -21.59 -6.36
N LEU A 66 -12.17 -22.05 -7.53
CA LEU A 66 -13.49 -21.72 -8.06
C LEU A 66 -14.59 -22.66 -7.55
N SER A 67 -14.23 -23.85 -7.07
CA SER A 67 -15.14 -24.78 -6.40
C SER A 67 -14.38 -25.66 -5.40
N PRO A 68 -14.89 -25.86 -4.16
CA PRO A 68 -14.30 -26.78 -3.17
C PRO A 68 -14.13 -28.22 -3.69
N THR A 69 -14.95 -28.64 -4.66
CA THR A 69 -14.91 -29.99 -5.25
C THR A 69 -13.77 -30.25 -6.23
N GLN A 70 -13.04 -29.22 -6.68
CA GLN A 70 -12.00 -29.37 -7.72
C GLN A 70 -10.65 -29.89 -7.19
N ARG A 71 -10.48 -29.99 -5.87
CA ARG A 71 -9.31 -30.63 -5.22
C ARG A 71 -9.81 -31.35 -3.98
N ASN A 72 -9.12 -32.41 -3.55
CA ASN A 72 -9.38 -33.13 -2.29
C ASN A 72 -9.11 -32.23 -1.06
N ILE A 73 -9.78 -31.09 -0.95
CA ILE A 73 -9.73 -30.19 0.19
C ILE A 73 -10.87 -30.65 1.10
N SER A 74 -10.50 -31.25 2.22
CA SER A 74 -11.41 -31.92 3.15
C SER A 74 -12.45 -31.00 3.79
N SER A 75 -12.27 -29.68 3.72
CA SER A 75 -13.28 -28.70 4.12
C SER A 75 -13.14 -27.40 3.33
N ALA A 76 -14.28 -26.74 3.05
CA ALA A 76 -14.28 -25.40 2.43
C ALA A 76 -13.55 -24.36 3.31
N ASP A 77 -13.48 -24.58 4.62
CA ASP A 77 -12.88 -23.68 5.60
C ASP A 77 -11.34 -23.69 5.58
N ASP A 78 -10.71 -24.75 5.04
CA ASP A 78 -9.25 -24.90 5.01
C ASP A 78 -8.60 -24.27 3.77
N VAL A 79 -9.40 -23.84 2.78
CA VAL A 79 -8.90 -23.35 1.49
C VAL A 79 -7.95 -22.15 1.64
N ASN A 80 -8.19 -21.27 2.60
CA ASN A 80 -7.40 -20.06 2.82
C ASN A 80 -6.71 -20.00 4.18
N LYS A 81 -6.46 -21.16 4.82
CA LYS A 81 -5.61 -21.24 6.01
C LYS A 81 -4.13 -21.14 5.64
N LEU A 82 -3.73 -19.98 5.12
CA LEU A 82 -2.34 -19.61 4.86
C LEU A 82 -1.73 -18.98 6.12
N ASP A 83 -0.48 -19.31 6.44
CA ASP A 83 0.22 -18.77 7.61
C ASP A 83 0.71 -17.35 7.33
N ASN A 84 -0.19 -16.37 7.50
CA ASN A 84 0.10 -14.96 7.38
C ASN A 84 0.20 -14.32 8.77
N ARG A 85 1.35 -13.70 9.08
CA ARG A 85 1.60 -13.01 10.36
C ARG A 85 2.23 -11.66 10.11
N LEU A 86 1.89 -10.69 10.94
CA LEU A 86 2.49 -9.37 10.92
C LEU A 86 2.53 -8.85 12.35
N ALA A 87 3.71 -8.39 12.76
CA ALA A 87 3.91 -7.63 13.98
C ALA A 87 4.85 -6.47 13.66
N TYR A 88 4.57 -5.28 14.18
CA TYR A 88 5.44 -4.13 13.98
C TYR A 88 5.37 -3.14 15.14
N ASN A 89 6.38 -2.30 15.21
CA ASN A 89 6.47 -1.16 16.11
C ASN A 89 7.07 0.04 15.36
N GLY A 90 7.40 1.12 16.07
CA GLY A 90 7.94 2.34 15.49
C GLY A 90 9.26 2.22 14.73
N GLN A 91 9.99 1.10 14.82
CA GLN A 91 11.29 0.92 14.13
C GLN A 91 11.37 -0.35 13.28
N GLN A 92 10.53 -1.36 13.52
CA GLN A 92 10.64 -2.65 12.87
C GLN A 92 9.28 -3.25 12.56
N ALA A 93 9.18 -3.90 11.41
CA ALA A 93 8.14 -4.87 11.08
C ALA A 93 8.75 -6.26 10.92
N GLN A 94 8.03 -7.28 11.37
CA GLN A 94 8.30 -8.69 11.11
C GLN A 94 7.05 -9.31 10.51
N PHE A 95 7.22 -10.11 9.47
CA PHE A 95 6.12 -10.67 8.74
C PHE A 95 6.42 -12.07 8.21
N ILE A 96 5.36 -12.85 8.12
CA ILE A 96 5.35 -14.15 7.47
C ILE A 96 4.17 -14.14 6.50
N THR A 97 4.38 -14.63 5.29
CA THR A 97 3.27 -14.84 4.36
C THR A 97 3.53 -15.99 3.41
N GLU A 98 2.47 -16.60 2.91
CA GLU A 98 2.55 -17.70 1.96
C GLU A 98 1.97 -17.30 0.61
N THR A 99 2.76 -17.53 -0.43
CA THR A 99 2.37 -17.28 -1.82
C THR A 99 2.22 -18.61 -2.55
N LEU A 100 1.30 -18.66 -3.51
CA LEU A 100 0.96 -19.87 -4.24
C LEU A 100 1.26 -19.69 -5.71
N ARG A 101 1.54 -20.81 -6.39
CA ARG A 101 1.72 -20.81 -7.85
C ARG A 101 0.57 -20.06 -8.52
N ASN A 102 0.93 -19.17 -9.43
CA ASN A 102 -0.08 -18.45 -10.19
C ASN A 102 -0.81 -19.40 -11.16
N VAL A 103 -2.14 -19.38 -11.11
CA VAL A 103 -3.00 -20.22 -11.97
C VAL A 103 -3.25 -19.61 -13.34
N SER A 104 -3.02 -18.29 -13.50
CA SER A 104 -3.24 -17.56 -14.75
C SER A 104 -2.35 -16.33 -14.83
N THR A 105 -1.88 -15.98 -16.03
CA THR A 105 -1.13 -14.73 -16.25
C THR A 105 -1.99 -13.47 -16.13
N LEU A 106 -3.32 -13.60 -16.11
CA LEU A 106 -4.27 -12.48 -16.05
C LEU A 106 -4.49 -11.93 -14.65
N HIS A 107 -4.11 -12.68 -13.61
CA HIS A 107 -4.33 -12.28 -12.22
C HIS A 107 -3.05 -12.45 -11.40
N PRO A 108 -2.53 -11.41 -10.74
CA PRO A 108 -1.39 -11.55 -9.87
C PRO A 108 -1.80 -12.30 -8.58
N LEU A 109 -1.13 -13.43 -8.31
CA LEU A 109 -1.19 -14.16 -7.04
C LEU A 109 0.03 -13.83 -6.17
N THR A 110 0.23 -12.54 -5.93
CA THR A 110 1.30 -12.00 -5.10
C THR A 110 0.74 -11.44 -3.79
N ASN A 111 1.53 -11.53 -2.72
CA ASN A 111 1.22 -10.87 -1.45
C ASN A 111 2.06 -9.62 -1.31
N GLN A 112 1.53 -8.62 -0.62
CA GLN A 112 2.20 -7.32 -0.50
C GLN A 112 2.14 -6.79 0.92
N TYR A 113 3.11 -5.96 1.27
CA TYR A 113 3.09 -5.12 2.46
C TYR A 113 3.38 -3.68 2.03
N VAL A 114 2.58 -2.74 2.53
CA VAL A 114 2.85 -1.30 2.40
C VAL A 114 3.30 -0.78 3.75
N PHE A 115 4.55 -0.36 3.84
CA PHE A 115 5.15 0.25 5.02
C PHE A 115 5.04 1.77 4.91
N ASP A 116 4.41 2.39 5.89
CA ASP A 116 4.31 3.84 5.98
C ASP A 116 5.45 4.36 6.86
N VAL A 117 6.42 5.06 6.26
CA VAL A 117 7.66 5.44 6.92
C VAL A 117 7.74 6.97 6.97
N ALA A 118 7.82 7.52 8.18
CA ALA A 118 8.26 8.89 8.41
C ALA A 118 9.80 8.93 8.46
N GLY A 119 10.40 9.89 7.77
CA GLY A 119 11.85 9.97 7.63
C GLY A 119 12.28 10.93 6.53
N ASP A 120 13.56 11.30 6.57
CA ASP A 120 14.20 12.17 5.60
C ASP A 120 14.95 11.39 4.51
N GLU A 121 15.71 12.10 3.68
CA GLU A 121 16.52 11.51 2.62
C GLU A 121 17.62 10.55 3.12
N ASN A 122 18.01 10.66 4.39
CA ASN A 122 19.07 9.86 5.01
C ASN A 122 18.52 8.68 5.83
N THR A 123 17.22 8.67 6.14
CA THR A 123 16.55 7.54 6.78
C THR A 123 16.90 6.24 6.06
N GLN A 124 17.38 5.27 6.83
CA GLN A 124 17.89 4.01 6.34
C GLN A 124 16.84 2.92 6.49
N VAL A 125 16.59 2.19 5.41
CA VAL A 125 15.66 1.08 5.35
C VAL A 125 16.44 -0.20 5.08
N THR A 126 16.31 -1.17 5.98
CA THR A 126 16.92 -2.50 5.84
C THR A 126 15.81 -3.54 5.71
N LEU A 127 15.75 -4.23 4.58
CA LEU A 127 14.90 -5.38 4.36
C LEU A 127 15.72 -6.66 4.50
N THR A 128 15.29 -7.57 5.37
CA THR A 128 15.80 -8.95 5.40
C THR A 128 14.64 -9.86 5.04
N ILE A 129 14.79 -10.69 4.00
CA ILE A 129 13.75 -11.61 3.54
C ILE A 129 14.37 -12.94 3.11
N ASN A 130 13.92 -14.04 3.71
CA ASN A 130 14.42 -15.40 3.46
C ASN A 130 15.96 -15.50 3.42
N GLY A 131 16.64 -14.83 4.38
CA GLY A 131 18.10 -14.81 4.49
C GLY A 131 18.83 -13.79 3.61
N VAL A 132 18.15 -13.14 2.65
CA VAL A 132 18.72 -12.06 1.84
C VAL A 132 18.50 -10.72 2.55
N THR A 133 19.56 -9.92 2.70
CA THR A 133 19.47 -8.58 3.28
C THR A 133 19.83 -7.51 2.27
N LYS A 134 19.00 -6.47 2.17
CA LYS A 134 19.21 -5.28 1.35
C LYS A 134 19.01 -4.05 2.21
N GLN A 135 19.91 -3.09 2.06
CA GLN A 135 19.83 -1.80 2.74
C GLN A 135 19.98 -0.68 1.72
N ALA A 136 19.19 0.38 1.86
CA ALA A 136 19.56 1.70 1.35
C ALA A 136 18.79 2.82 2.03
N ARG A 137 18.95 4.04 1.51
CA ARG A 137 18.30 5.23 2.02
C ARG A 137 16.94 5.45 1.37
N LEU A 138 16.06 6.14 2.08
CA LEU A 138 14.71 6.42 1.61
C LEU A 138 14.71 7.19 0.28
N ARG A 139 15.63 8.13 0.10
CA ARG A 139 15.81 8.87 -1.16
C ARG A 139 16.11 7.98 -2.37
N ASP A 140 16.79 6.85 -2.14
CA ASP A 140 17.19 5.95 -3.22
C ASP A 140 15.96 5.14 -3.66
N ILE A 141 15.13 4.70 -2.72
CA ILE A 141 13.88 3.96 -2.98
C ILE A 141 12.84 4.86 -3.67
N VAL A 142 12.77 6.14 -3.30
CA VAL A 142 11.91 7.13 -3.97
C VAL A 142 12.36 7.40 -5.41
N ARG A 143 13.66 7.34 -5.70
CA ARG A 143 14.18 7.48 -7.07
C ARG A 143 13.98 6.21 -7.90
N CYS A 144 14.23 5.06 -7.29
CA CYS A 144 14.13 3.77 -7.96
C CYS A 144 13.88 2.66 -6.93
N GLY A 145 12.80 1.90 -7.11
CA GLY A 145 12.61 0.65 -6.41
C GLY A 145 13.75 -0.35 -6.66
N TRP A 146 13.74 -1.46 -5.94
CA TRP A 146 14.69 -2.55 -6.15
C TRP A 146 14.02 -3.91 -6.01
N GLY A 147 14.62 -4.93 -6.57
CA GLY A 147 14.16 -6.31 -6.41
C GLY A 147 15.30 -7.28 -6.21
N GLY A 148 14.92 -8.50 -5.88
CA GLY A 148 15.85 -9.61 -5.73
C GLY A 148 15.12 -10.94 -5.87
N GLN A 149 15.91 -12.00 -5.92
CA GLN A 149 15.42 -13.38 -5.95
C GLN A 149 16.01 -14.14 -4.78
N VAL A 150 15.22 -15.03 -4.17
CA VAL A 150 15.72 -15.91 -3.09
C VAL A 150 16.59 -17.03 -3.67
N LYS A 151 16.25 -17.50 -4.87
CA LYS A 151 17.00 -18.51 -5.62
C LYS A 151 17.26 -18.01 -7.04
N PRO A 152 18.44 -18.31 -7.65
CA PRO A 152 18.70 -17.96 -9.04
C PRO A 152 17.65 -18.53 -10.00
N TRP A 153 17.07 -17.70 -10.86
CA TRP A 153 16.17 -18.10 -11.96
C TRP A 153 14.79 -18.62 -11.53
N HIS A 154 14.34 -18.30 -10.31
CA HIS A 154 13.02 -18.69 -9.82
C HIS A 154 12.10 -17.48 -9.62
N SER A 155 10.81 -17.67 -9.87
CA SER A 155 9.74 -16.67 -9.63
C SER A 155 9.54 -16.31 -8.15
N GLN A 156 10.25 -16.98 -7.24
CA GLN A 156 10.42 -16.66 -5.82
C GLN A 156 11.31 -15.41 -5.68
N ALA A 157 10.79 -14.31 -6.23
CA ALA A 157 11.39 -13.00 -6.26
C ALA A 157 10.55 -12.02 -5.45
N TRP A 158 11.18 -10.94 -5.03
CA TRP A 158 10.54 -9.86 -4.29
C TRP A 158 10.90 -8.53 -4.95
N LEU A 159 9.97 -7.58 -4.87
CA LEU A 159 10.10 -6.25 -5.45
C LEU A 159 9.67 -5.21 -4.42
N MET A 160 10.61 -4.37 -4.03
CA MET A 160 10.32 -3.08 -3.44
C MET A 160 10.06 -2.10 -4.58
N HIS A 161 8.82 -1.65 -4.71
CA HIS A 161 8.46 -0.65 -5.72
C HIS A 161 9.08 0.71 -5.39
N THR A 162 9.14 1.58 -6.39
CA THR A 162 9.48 2.99 -6.18
C THR A 162 8.54 3.56 -5.12
N ALA A 163 9.10 4.16 -4.07
CA ALA A 163 8.32 4.65 -2.95
C ALA A 163 7.52 5.90 -3.35
N VAL A 164 6.29 5.97 -2.86
CA VAL A 164 5.38 7.10 -3.08
C VAL A 164 5.54 8.06 -1.91
N THR A 165 5.86 9.32 -2.17
CA THR A 165 6.06 10.34 -1.14
C THR A 165 4.74 10.90 -0.63
N ALA A 166 4.73 11.52 0.55
CA ALA A 166 3.52 12.12 1.09
C ALA A 166 2.88 13.17 0.17
N LEU A 167 3.65 13.84 -0.68
CA LEU A 167 3.13 14.78 -1.67
C LEU A 167 2.18 14.13 -2.69
N GLU A 168 2.34 12.83 -2.94
CA GLU A 168 1.59 12.10 -3.96
C GLU A 168 0.35 11.41 -3.39
N PHE A 169 0.28 11.20 -2.07
CA PHE A 169 -0.85 10.52 -1.41
C PHE A 169 -1.55 11.34 -0.33
N THR A 170 -1.12 12.59 -0.09
CA THR A 170 -1.80 13.51 0.83
C THR A 170 -2.20 14.78 0.10
N PHE A 171 -3.35 15.33 0.47
CA PHE A 171 -3.86 16.60 -0.01
C PHE A 171 -4.48 17.33 1.18
N GLU A 172 -4.16 18.61 1.32
CA GLU A 172 -4.70 19.47 2.36
C GLU A 172 -5.13 20.79 1.72
N HIS A 173 -6.36 21.20 1.99
CA HIS A 173 -6.90 22.46 1.56
C HIS A 173 -7.90 22.96 2.60
N THR A 174 -7.88 24.27 2.84
CA THR A 174 -8.80 24.94 3.76
C THR A 174 -9.65 25.90 2.98
N TRP A 175 -10.95 25.81 3.19
CA TRP A 175 -11.95 26.68 2.59
C TRP A 175 -12.87 27.22 3.69
N GLN A 176 -13.34 28.46 3.50
CA GLN A 176 -14.21 29.16 4.45
C GLN A 176 -15.47 29.66 3.73
N ASP A 177 -16.63 29.43 4.34
CA ASP A 177 -17.91 30.00 3.91
C ASP A 177 -18.41 31.05 4.90
N ASP A 178 -18.64 32.26 4.40
CA ASP A 178 -19.24 33.33 5.19
C ASP A 178 -20.66 33.69 4.69
N LYS A 179 -21.21 32.95 3.74
CA LYS A 179 -22.49 33.25 3.07
C LYS A 179 -23.40 32.02 2.98
N PRO A 180 -24.17 31.73 4.04
CA PRO A 180 -25.19 30.69 4.00
C PRO A 180 -26.16 30.91 2.84
N GLN A 181 -26.48 29.84 2.09
CA GLN A 181 -27.46 29.88 1.00
C GLN A 181 -28.81 29.27 1.42
N ARG A 182 -28.81 28.39 2.43
CA ARG A 182 -29.97 27.66 2.95
C ARG A 182 -29.87 27.53 4.47
N ASP A 183 -30.95 27.11 5.13
CA ASP A 183 -30.96 26.78 6.57
C ASP A 183 -29.97 25.66 6.93
N ALA A 184 -29.70 24.78 5.96
CA ALA A 184 -28.65 23.78 6.01
C ALA A 184 -27.99 23.70 4.63
N ASP A 185 -26.74 24.16 4.54
CA ASP A 185 -25.94 24.02 3.33
C ASP A 185 -25.27 22.65 3.30
N CYS A 186 -25.27 22.01 2.13
CA CYS A 186 -24.70 20.69 1.92
C CYS A 186 -23.37 20.79 1.19
N TYR A 187 -22.30 20.24 1.76
CA TYR A 187 -20.96 20.22 1.18
C TYR A 187 -20.57 18.82 0.78
N HIS A 188 -19.95 18.69 -0.39
CA HIS A 188 -19.47 17.43 -0.93
C HIS A 188 -18.11 17.62 -1.57
N VAL A 189 -17.22 16.63 -1.43
CA VAL A 189 -15.87 16.69 -1.99
C VAL A 189 -15.62 15.46 -2.82
N GLU A 190 -15.07 15.66 -4.01
CA GLU A 190 -14.61 14.59 -4.90
C GLU A 190 -13.12 14.72 -5.16
N CYS A 191 -12.42 13.60 -5.08
CA CYS A 191 -10.98 13.49 -5.28
C CYS A 191 -10.72 12.48 -6.39
N GLU A 192 -10.22 12.95 -7.52
CA GLU A 192 -9.68 12.11 -8.58
C GLU A 192 -8.17 11.94 -8.40
N GLN A 193 -7.69 10.71 -8.57
CA GLN A 193 -6.28 10.36 -8.67
C GLN A 193 -5.86 10.27 -10.15
N GLU A 194 -4.57 10.43 -10.45
CA GLU A 194 -4.04 10.34 -11.82
C GLU A 194 -4.31 8.99 -12.51
N ASN A 195 -4.55 7.93 -11.74
CA ASN A 195 -4.91 6.61 -12.25
C ASN A 195 -6.41 6.47 -12.62
N GLY A 196 -7.18 7.57 -12.54
CA GLY A 196 -8.63 7.60 -12.82
C GLY A 196 -9.49 7.00 -11.71
N GLN A 197 -8.92 6.73 -10.53
CA GLN A 197 -9.72 6.33 -9.36
C GLN A 197 -10.28 7.57 -8.65
N TRP A 198 -11.50 7.40 -8.14
CA TRP A 198 -12.24 8.47 -7.47
C TRP A 198 -12.51 8.09 -6.02
N ALA A 199 -12.34 9.07 -5.14
CA ALA A 199 -12.81 9.03 -3.77
C ALA A 199 -13.75 10.21 -3.54
N PHE A 200 -14.66 10.07 -2.58
CA PHE A 200 -15.56 11.14 -2.20
C PHE A 200 -15.66 11.24 -0.68
N LEU A 201 -15.94 12.44 -0.20
CA LEU A 201 -16.37 12.67 1.17
C LEU A 201 -17.88 12.55 1.22
N SER A 202 -18.43 11.84 2.21
CA SER A 202 -19.88 11.84 2.44
C SER A 202 -20.39 13.28 2.63
N PRO A 203 -21.60 13.63 2.15
CA PRO A 203 -22.14 14.97 2.31
C PRO A 203 -22.12 15.46 3.75
N VAL A 204 -21.62 16.68 3.96
CA VAL A 204 -21.59 17.37 5.26
C VAL A 204 -22.65 18.46 5.25
N TYR A 205 -23.57 18.43 6.20
CA TYR A 205 -24.58 19.47 6.37
C TYR A 205 -24.11 20.47 7.42
N ALA A 206 -24.00 21.74 7.03
CA ALA A 206 -23.68 22.83 7.94
C ALA A 206 -24.92 23.70 8.13
N HIS A 207 -25.33 23.86 9.38
CA HIS A 207 -26.41 24.77 9.77
C HIS A 207 -25.82 26.15 10.08
N ALA A 208 -26.59 27.19 9.76
CA ALA A 208 -26.26 28.57 10.11
C ALA A 208 -26.30 28.84 11.62
#